data_AF-A0A5R8MP07-F1
#
_entry.id   AF-A0A5R8MP07-F1
#
_cell.length_a   1.000
_cell.length_b   1.000
_cell.length_c   1.000
_cell.angle_alpha   90.00
_cell.angle_beta   90.00
_cell.angle_gamma   90.00
#
_symmetry.space_group_name_H-M   'P 1'
#
loop_
_entity.id
_entity.type
_entity.pdbx_description
1 polymer ?
#
loop_
_entity_poly.entity_id
_entity_poly.type
_entity_poly.pdbx_seq_one_letter_code
_entity_poly.pdbx_strand_id
1 'polypeptide(L)' 'MDTRDSKTPEEELQHLKEVSQPEDYDQPEPDVEQPEAKSPPGRLPRVLPIVIVVLGLAAAAMLLLSGNGP' A
#
# COMPACT_ATOMS: atom_id res chain seq x y z
N MET A 1 18.32 -17.85 -21.98
CA MET A 1 18.25 -16.46 -22.45
C MET A 1 19.52 -15.78 -22.01
N ASP A 2 20.33 -15.35 -22.97
CA ASP A 2 21.57 -14.63 -22.74
C ASP A 2 21.21 -13.16 -22.50
N THR A 3 21.60 -12.60 -21.34
CA THR A 3 21.29 -11.20 -20.95
C THR A 3 22.50 -10.29 -21.13
N ARG A 4 23.44 -10.70 -22.00
CA ARG A 4 24.72 -10.02 -22.25
C ARG A 4 24.77 -9.23 -23.54
N ASP A 5 23.64 -9.03 -24.21
CA ASP A 5 23.57 -8.14 -25.36
C ASP A 5 23.41 -6.69 -24.87
N SER A 6 24.56 -6.07 -24.62
CA SER A 6 24.70 -4.64 -24.41
C SER A 6 24.04 -3.90 -25.57
N LYS A 7 22.92 -3.23 -25.28
CA LYS A 7 22.24 -2.33 -26.20
C LYS A 7 23.24 -1.33 -26.76
N THR A 8 23.21 -1.07 -28.06
CA THR A 8 24.09 -0.06 -28.65
C THR A 8 23.79 1.30 -28.03
N PRO A 9 24.74 2.26 -28.00
CA PRO A 9 24.48 3.60 -27.45
C PRO A 9 23.26 4.29 -28.09
N GLU A 10 22.96 3.95 -29.35
CA GLU A 10 21.78 4.42 -30.06
C GLU A 10 20.49 3.79 -29.53
N GLU A 11 20.51 2.49 -29.23
CA GLU A 11 19.40 1.75 -28.63
C GLU A 11 19.15 2.15 -27.17
N GLU A 12 20.21 2.45 -26.40
CA GLU A 12 20.09 3.05 -25.07
C GLU A 12 19.46 4.45 -25.12
N LEU A 13 19.89 5.28 -26.08
CA LEU A 13 19.35 6.63 -26.26
C LEU A 13 17.89 6.60 -26.71
N GLN A 14 17.51 5.63 -27.54
CA GLN A 14 16.14 5.39 -27.93
C GLN A 14 15.30 4.92 -26.73
N HIS A 15 15.80 3.97 -25.93
CA HIS A 15 15.17 3.57 -24.67
C HIS A 15 14.98 4.74 -23.71
N LEU A 16 15.97 5.63 -23.56
CA LEU A 16 15.86 6.79 -22.68
C LEU A 16 14.80 7.79 -23.16
N LYS A 17 14.62 7.95 -24.48
CA LYS A 17 13.53 8.76 -25.04
C LYS A 17 12.17 8.14 -24.77
N GLU A 18 12.05 6.83 -24.97
CA GLU A 18 10.83 6.05 -24.76
C GLU A 18 10.43 5.99 -23.27
N VAL A 19 11.40 5.96 -22.35
CA VAL A 19 11.21 5.86 -20.89
C VAL A 19 11.18 7.25 -20.20
N SER A 20 11.41 8.34 -20.95
CA SER A 20 11.49 9.70 -20.38
C SER A 20 10.22 10.13 -19.65
N GLN A 21 9.07 9.57 -20.04
CA GLN A 21 7.81 9.68 -19.33
C GLN A 21 7.32 8.27 -18.98
N PRO A 22 6.75 8.06 -17.78
CA PRO A 22 6.03 6.84 -17.46
C PRO A 22 4.95 6.59 -18.51
N GLU A 23 4.73 5.33 -18.88
CA GLU A 23 3.67 4.94 -19.84
C GLU A 23 2.29 5.46 -19.39
N ASP A 24 2.08 5.54 -18.08
CA ASP A 24 0.84 5.97 -17.44
C ASP A 24 0.84 7.46 -17.00
N TYR A 25 1.65 8.33 -17.64
CA TYR A 25 1.73 9.75 -17.26
C TYR A 25 0.38 10.47 -17.34
N ASP A 26 -0.38 10.22 -18.40
CA ASP A 26 -1.70 10.84 -18.62
C ASP A 26 -2.82 10.15 -17.84
N GLN A 27 -2.61 8.91 -17.39
CA GLN A 27 -3.59 8.10 -16.67
C GLN A 27 -2.94 7.39 -15.48
N PRO A 28 -2.63 8.14 -14.39
CA PRO A 28 -1.90 7.62 -13.23
C PRO A 28 -2.71 6.64 -12.37
N GLU A 29 -3.99 6.43 -12.70
CA GLU A 29 -4.84 5.50 -11.98
C GLU A 29 -4.47 4.05 -12.36
N PRO A 30 -4.50 3.11 -11.39
CA PRO A 30 -4.25 1.71 -11.68
C PRO A 30 -5.24 1.20 -12.74
N ASP A 31 -4.74 0.46 -13.73
CA ASP A 31 -5.61 -0.17 -14.72
C ASP A 31 -6.58 -1.14 -14.03
N VAL A 32 -7.87 -0.95 -14.32
CA VAL A 32 -8.99 -1.70 -13.75
C VAL A 32 -8.90 -3.19 -14.07
N GLU A 33 -8.24 -3.57 -15.17
CA GLU A 33 -8.03 -4.97 -15.52
C GLU A 33 -6.96 -5.65 -14.67
N GLN A 34 -6.06 -4.90 -14.05
CA GLN A 34 -4.96 -5.45 -13.24
C GLN A 34 -5.51 -6.22 -12.03
N PRO A 35 -4.94 -7.40 -11.73
CA PRO A 35 -5.33 -8.19 -10.55
C PRO A 35 -5.26 -7.40 -9.24
N GLU A 36 -4.27 -6.52 -9.10
CA GLU A 36 -4.02 -5.68 -7.94
C GLU A 36 -5.14 -4.64 -7.75
N ALA A 37 -5.66 -4.06 -8.84
CA ALA A 37 -6.77 -3.11 -8.82
C ALA A 37 -8.10 -3.78 -8.39
N LYS A 38 -8.25 -5.08 -8.62
CA LYS A 38 -9.41 -5.89 -8.22
C LYS A 38 -9.33 -6.37 -6.76
N SER A 39 -8.19 -6.19 -6.10
CA SER A 39 -8.00 -6.68 -4.74
C SER A 39 -8.83 -5.85 -3.75
N PRO A 40 -9.66 -6.48 -2.90
CA PRO A 40 -10.40 -5.72 -1.90
C PRO A 40 -9.43 -5.13 -0.88
N PRO A 41 -9.71 -3.95 -0.32
CA PRO A 41 -8.87 -3.37 0.72
C PRO A 41 -8.72 -4.37 1.87
N GLY A 42 -7.47 -4.59 2.28
CA GLY A 42 -7.12 -5.59 3.30
C GLY A 42 -7.92 -5.38 4.60
N ARG A 43 -8.08 -6.44 5.40
CA ARG A 43 -8.87 -6.38 6.65
C ARG A 43 -8.16 -5.65 7.79
N LEU A 44 -6.86 -5.39 7.66
CA LEU A 44 -6.01 -4.77 8.68
C LEU A 44 -6.50 -3.40 9.18
N PRO A 45 -6.87 -2.43 8.30
CA PRO A 45 -7.40 -1.13 8.74
C PRO A 45 -8.72 -1.24 9.51
N ARG A 46 -9.50 -2.32 9.30
CA ARG A 46 -10.74 -2.57 10.02
C ARG A 46 -10.51 -3.07 11.45
N VAL A 47 -9.31 -3.58 11.76
CA VAL A 47 -8.94 -4.07 13.11
C VAL A 47 -8.63 -2.91 14.05
N LEU A 48 -8.01 -1.84 13.55
CA LEU A 48 -7.61 -0.68 14.36
C LEU A 48 -8.74 -0.08 15.22
N PRO A 49 -9.95 0.24 14.68
CA PRO A 49 -11.03 0.77 15.51
C PRO A 49 -11.52 -0.23 16.56
N ILE A 50 -11.51 -1.53 16.26
CA ILE A 50 -11.90 -2.57 17.22
C ILE A 50 -10.93 -2.57 18.41
N VAL A 51 -9.63 -2.53 18.14
CA VAL A 51 -8.59 -2.49 19.18
C VAL A 51 -8.75 -1.24 20.05
N ILE A 52 -9.01 -0.07 19.44
CA ILE A 52 -9.23 1.18 20.18
C ILE A 52 -10.41 1.05 21.14
N VAL A 53 -11.54 0.50 20.68
CA VAL A 53 -12.73 0.29 21.52
C VAL A 53 -12.43 -0.67 22.67
N VAL A 54 -11.78 -1.80 22.39
CA VAL A 54 -11.43 -2.80 23.41
C VAL A 54 -10.50 -2.21 24.47
N LEU A 55 -9.44 -1.50 24.05
CA LEU A 55 -8.52 -0.85 24.97
C LEU A 55 -9.20 0.24 25.80
N GLY A 56 -10.08 1.03 25.17
CA GLY A 56 -10.86 2.05 25.88
C GLY A 56 -11.75 1.46 26.97
N LEU A 57 -12.46 0.36 26.66
CA LEU A 57 -13.29 -0.34 27.64
C LEU A 57 -12.45 -0.98 28.76
N ALA A 58 -11.31 -1.57 28.42
CA ALA A 58 -10.40 -2.16 29.41
C ALA A 58 -9.84 -1.10 30.38
N ALA A 59 -9.41 0.04 29.84
CA ALA A 59 -8.92 1.17 30.65
C ALA A 59 -10.03 1.75 31.54
N ALA A 60 -11.23 1.93 31.01
CA ALA A 60 -12.39 2.39 31.79
C ALA A 60 -12.73 1.40 32.91
N ALA A 61 -12.76 0.10 32.61
CA ALA A 61 -12.99 -0.94 33.61
C ALA A 61 -11.91 -0.94 34.70
N MET A 62 -10.63 -0.81 34.33
CA MET A 62 -9.54 -0.69 35.30
C MET A 62 -9.69 0.54 36.21
N LEU A 63 -10.03 1.71 35.64
CA LEU A 63 -10.24 2.94 36.42
C LEU A 63 -11.44 2.84 37.37
N LEU A 64 -12.54 2.22 36.92
CA LEU A 64 -13.71 2.00 37.76
C LEU A 64 -13.42 1.01 38.89
N LEU A 65 -12.66 -0.05 38.62
CA LEU A 65 -12.27 -1.04 39.63
C LEU A 65 -11.22 -0.52 40.60
N SER A 66 -10.31 0.37 40.16
CA SER A 66 -9.27 0.96 41.02
C SER A 66 -9.78 2.16 41.83
N GLY A 67 -10.79 2.89 41.34
CA GLY A 67 -11.41 4.02 42.02
C GLY A 67 -12.47 3.65 43.09
N ASN A 68 -12.87 2.37 43.16
CA ASN A 68 -13.88 1.86 44.11
C ASN A 68 -13.30 0.94 45.21
N GLY A 69 -11.98 0.97 45.45
CA GLY A 69 -11.40 0.32 46.62
C GLY A 69 -11.77 1.08 47.92
N PRO A 70 -12.11 0.39 49.03
CA PRO A 70 -12.43 1.03 50.31
C PRO A 70 -11.27 1.85 50.88
#